data_AF-A0A7T5RPZ6-F1
#
_entry.id   AF-A0A7T5RPZ6-F1
#
_cell.length_a   1.000
_cell.length_b   1.000
_cell.length_c   1.000
_cell.angle_alpha   90.00
_cell.angle_beta   90.00
_cell.angle_gamma   90.00
#
_symmetry.space_group_name_H-M   'P 1'
#
loop_
_entity.id
_entity.type
_entity.pdbx_description
1 polymer ?
#
loop_
_entity_poly.entity_id
_entity_poly.type
_entity_poly.pdbx_seq_one_letter_code
_entity_poly.pdbx_strand_id
1 'polypeptide(L)'
;MTSKRLLASLESKGLIMLSDKELPSAVRMVGGPSVTGSWWGHRDSLKIYNELNDLEANPDVLVTRLVSGKVTYLHRRLWSDFLAVATSRADWQMGNLRADGRRLLALVEERGEVRMDKLHSKPGQFRDAAKELEAKLLVYTDEIHTEKGSHAKVLMVWSRCPKLIGFRRVSRSVETAMETLEKVVDDLHPGDDGGSRLPWRQNYQEPPKRRKKS
;
A
#
# COMPACT_ATOMS: atom_id res chain seq x y z
N MET A 1 -11.21 -19.71 10.24
CA MET A 1 -10.33 -20.73 9.58
C MET A 1 -9.70 -20.18 8.30
N THR A 2 -10.36 -19.28 7.55
CA THR A 2 -9.82 -18.71 6.31
C THR A 2 -8.66 -17.73 6.57
N SER A 3 -8.71 -16.93 7.63
CA SER A 3 -7.65 -15.97 7.97
C SER A 3 -6.31 -16.66 8.23
N LYS A 4 -6.31 -17.81 8.91
CA LYS A 4 -5.10 -18.65 9.04
C LYS A 4 -4.55 -19.13 7.69
N ARG A 5 -5.43 -19.44 6.73
CA ARG A 5 -5.01 -19.81 5.36
C ARG A 5 -4.53 -18.61 4.56
N LEU A 6 -5.15 -17.44 4.72
CA LEU A 6 -4.68 -16.18 4.13
C LEU A 6 -3.29 -15.83 4.65
N LEU A 7 -3.09 -15.90 5.97
CA LEU A 7 -1.79 -15.64 6.59
C LEU A 7 -0.73 -16.64 6.12
N ALA A 8 -1.02 -17.94 6.10
CA ALA A 8 -0.09 -18.94 5.58
C ALA A 8 0.24 -18.72 4.09
N SER A 9 -0.75 -18.32 3.30
CA SER A 9 -0.54 -17.94 1.89
C SER A 9 0.35 -16.70 1.79
N LEU A 10 0.14 -15.69 2.65
CA LEU A 10 0.92 -14.46 2.70
C LEU A 10 2.35 -14.72 3.16
N GLU A 11 2.56 -15.56 4.16
CA GLU A 11 3.87 -15.98 4.65
C GLU A 11 4.68 -16.65 3.53
N SER A 12 4.08 -17.65 2.87
CA SER A 12 4.69 -18.37 1.75
C SER A 12 5.03 -17.44 0.59
N LYS A 13 4.08 -16.63 0.13
CA LYS A 13 4.22 -15.75 -1.04
C LYS A 13 5.00 -14.46 -0.75
N GLY A 14 5.05 -14.04 0.50
CA GLY A 14 5.64 -12.78 0.94
C GLY A 14 4.70 -11.59 0.76
N LEU A 15 3.94 -11.54 -0.34
CA LEU A 15 2.91 -10.53 -0.56
C LEU A 15 1.65 -11.09 -1.22
N ILE A 16 0.52 -10.43 -0.95
CA ILE A 16 -0.79 -10.71 -1.57
C ILE A 16 -1.51 -9.38 -1.81
N MET A 17 -2.23 -9.27 -2.92
CA MET A 17 -3.06 -8.11 -3.23
C MET A 17 -4.39 -8.20 -2.50
N LEU A 18 -4.97 -7.06 -2.08
CA LEU A 18 -6.36 -7.05 -1.61
C LEU A 18 -7.29 -7.60 -2.72
N SER A 19 -7.16 -7.06 -3.92
CA SER A 19 -7.86 -7.54 -5.11
C SER A 19 -7.01 -7.33 -6.35
N ASP A 20 -6.77 -8.43 -7.07
CA ASP A 20 -6.12 -8.42 -8.38
C ASP A 20 -6.65 -9.56 -9.26
N LYS A 21 -6.49 -9.42 -10.58
CA LYS A 21 -6.95 -10.41 -11.56
C LYS A 21 -5.92 -11.50 -11.83
N GLU A 22 -4.64 -11.17 -11.72
CA GLU A 22 -3.53 -12.02 -12.15
C GLU A 22 -2.64 -12.38 -10.98
N LEU A 23 -2.39 -11.41 -10.09
CA LEU A 23 -1.64 -11.65 -8.86
C LEU A 23 -2.52 -12.33 -7.79
N PRO A 24 -1.89 -13.00 -6.81
CA PRO A 24 -2.59 -13.53 -5.64
C PRO A 24 -3.49 -12.47 -5.00
N SER A 25 -4.77 -12.82 -4.82
CA SER A 25 -5.83 -11.90 -4.41
C SER A 25 -6.54 -12.42 -3.17
N ALA A 26 -6.45 -11.69 -2.06
CA ALA A 26 -7.05 -12.07 -0.78
C ALA A 26 -8.58 -12.21 -0.89
N VAL A 27 -9.21 -11.26 -1.57
CA VAL A 27 -10.66 -11.29 -1.87
C VAL A 27 -11.07 -12.58 -2.58
N ARG A 28 -10.29 -13.06 -3.57
CA ARG A 28 -10.59 -14.30 -4.29
C ARG A 28 -10.27 -15.56 -3.48
N MET A 29 -9.26 -15.51 -2.61
CA MET A 29 -8.97 -16.61 -1.68
C MET A 29 -10.11 -16.83 -0.66
N VAL A 30 -10.82 -15.76 -0.27
CA VAL A 30 -11.96 -15.85 0.66
C VAL A 30 -13.29 -16.09 -0.04
N GLY A 31 -13.59 -15.29 -1.06
CA GLY A 31 -14.88 -15.30 -1.77
C GLY A 31 -14.94 -16.22 -2.98
N GLY A 32 -13.82 -16.86 -3.34
CA GLY A 32 -13.72 -17.76 -4.49
C GLY A 32 -13.50 -17.04 -5.83
N PRO A 33 -13.42 -17.80 -6.93
CA PRO A 33 -13.11 -17.28 -8.26
C PRO A 33 -14.22 -16.40 -8.87
N SER A 34 -15.45 -16.47 -8.34
CA SER A 34 -16.60 -15.68 -8.82
C SER A 34 -16.54 -14.20 -8.46
N VAL A 35 -15.61 -13.78 -7.59
CA VAL A 35 -15.46 -12.36 -7.25
C VAL A 35 -14.87 -11.61 -8.45
N THR A 36 -15.76 -10.95 -9.18
CA THR A 36 -15.45 -10.10 -10.34
C THR A 36 -15.86 -8.66 -10.02
N GLY A 37 -14.98 -7.69 -10.33
CA GLY A 37 -15.25 -6.27 -10.03
C GLY A 37 -15.21 -5.93 -8.53
N SER A 38 -16.11 -5.06 -8.08
CA SER A 38 -16.16 -4.60 -6.68
C SER A 38 -16.70 -5.71 -5.78
N TRP A 39 -15.87 -6.20 -4.85
CA TRP A 39 -16.25 -7.26 -3.92
C TRP A 39 -17.30 -6.85 -2.88
N TRP A 40 -17.52 -5.54 -2.68
CA TRP A 40 -18.55 -5.02 -1.78
C TRP A 40 -19.96 -5.48 -2.13
N GLY A 41 -20.25 -5.71 -3.42
CA GLY A 41 -21.55 -6.22 -3.89
C GLY A 41 -21.64 -7.75 -3.92
N HIS A 42 -20.58 -8.48 -3.54
CA HIS A 42 -20.58 -9.93 -3.56
C HIS A 42 -21.40 -10.49 -2.39
N ARG A 43 -22.05 -11.65 -2.57
CA ARG A 43 -22.84 -12.31 -1.50
C ARG A 43 -22.01 -12.59 -0.24
N ASP A 44 -20.71 -12.83 -0.42
CA ASP A 44 -19.77 -13.12 0.66
C ASP A 44 -19.02 -11.86 1.15
N SER A 45 -19.50 -10.65 0.84
CA SER A 45 -18.82 -9.39 1.18
C SER A 45 -18.53 -9.26 2.67
N LEU A 46 -19.49 -9.60 3.55
CA LEU A 46 -19.28 -9.56 4.99
C LEU A 46 -18.18 -10.54 5.45
N LYS A 47 -18.15 -11.74 4.87
CA LYS A 47 -17.11 -12.73 5.15
C LYS A 47 -15.74 -12.23 4.68
N ILE A 48 -15.66 -11.68 3.47
CA ILE A 48 -14.44 -11.07 2.93
C ILE A 48 -13.96 -9.96 3.87
N TYR A 49 -14.83 -9.02 4.23
CA TYR A 49 -14.52 -7.92 5.13
C TYR A 49 -13.93 -8.40 6.47
N ASN A 50 -14.59 -9.36 7.13
CA ASN A 50 -14.12 -9.89 8.41
C ASN A 50 -12.75 -10.58 8.29
N GLU A 51 -12.55 -11.40 7.26
CA GLU A 51 -11.29 -12.12 7.08
C GLU A 51 -10.13 -11.19 6.67
N LEU A 52 -10.42 -10.09 5.94
CA LEU A 52 -9.44 -9.04 5.65
C LEU A 52 -9.08 -8.25 6.92
N ASN A 53 -10.06 -7.88 7.75
CA ASN A 53 -9.79 -7.22 9.03
C ASN A 53 -8.94 -8.10 9.96
N ASP A 54 -9.23 -9.40 10.03
CA ASP A 54 -8.43 -10.34 10.82
C ASP A 54 -6.98 -10.43 10.30
N LEU A 55 -6.79 -10.42 8.97
CA LEU A 55 -5.48 -10.40 8.35
C LEU A 55 -4.74 -9.09 8.66
N GLU A 56 -5.42 -7.96 8.54
CA GLU A 56 -4.87 -6.62 8.80
C GLU A 56 -4.56 -6.39 10.27
N ALA A 57 -5.30 -7.01 11.20
CA ALA A 57 -5.04 -6.95 12.63
C ALA A 57 -3.77 -7.71 13.03
N ASN A 58 -3.33 -8.68 12.22
CA ASN A 58 -2.17 -9.50 12.53
C ASN A 58 -0.88 -8.65 12.64
N PRO A 59 0.00 -8.93 13.63
CA PRO A 59 1.23 -8.16 13.84
C PRO A 59 2.31 -8.40 12.78
N ASP A 60 2.20 -9.45 11.97
CA ASP A 60 3.17 -9.79 10.90
C ASP A 60 2.73 -9.28 9.53
N VAL A 61 1.67 -8.48 9.47
CA VAL A 61 1.09 -7.96 8.24
C VAL A 61 1.19 -6.43 8.20
N LEU A 62 1.82 -5.93 7.15
CA LEU A 62 1.86 -4.51 6.81
C LEU A 62 1.00 -4.26 5.57
N VAL A 63 0.14 -3.25 5.63
CA VAL A 63 -0.66 -2.79 4.49
C VAL A 63 0.06 -1.64 3.80
N THR A 64 0.19 -1.70 2.48
CA THR A 64 0.85 -0.67 1.68
C THR A 64 0.28 -0.63 0.26
N ARG A 65 0.87 0.17 -0.63
CA ARG A 65 0.54 0.24 -2.06
C ARG A 65 1.74 0.00 -2.96
N LEU A 66 2.44 -1.09 -2.69
CA LEU A 66 3.69 -1.44 -3.39
C LEU A 66 3.44 -1.80 -4.86
N VAL A 67 2.38 -2.55 -5.18
CA VAL A 67 2.21 -3.12 -6.53
C VAL A 67 1.11 -2.38 -7.28
N SER A 68 1.47 -1.69 -8.36
CA SER A 68 0.59 -0.91 -9.24
C SER A 68 -0.33 0.07 -8.51
N GLY A 69 0.10 0.62 -7.37
CA GLY A 69 -0.68 1.54 -6.54
C GLY A 69 -1.97 0.93 -5.95
N LYS A 70 -2.08 -0.40 -5.94
CA LYS A 70 -3.19 -1.14 -5.32
C LYS A 70 -2.82 -1.54 -3.90
N VAL A 71 -3.82 -1.78 -3.07
CA VAL A 71 -3.60 -2.27 -1.70
C VAL A 71 -2.91 -3.64 -1.74
N THR A 72 -1.77 -3.73 -1.08
CA THR A 72 -0.90 -4.90 -0.99
C THR A 72 -0.65 -5.21 0.48
N TYR A 73 -0.85 -6.46 0.87
CA TYR A 73 -0.44 -7.03 2.14
C TYR A 73 0.98 -7.56 2.03
N LEU A 74 1.87 -7.13 2.92
CA LEU A 74 3.25 -7.58 3.02
C LEU A 74 3.46 -8.37 4.30
N HIS A 75 4.03 -9.56 4.17
CA HIS A 75 4.49 -10.36 5.30
C HIS A 75 5.74 -9.75 5.93
N ARG A 76 5.88 -9.88 7.25
CA ARG A 76 7.00 -9.38 8.06
C ARG A 76 8.38 -9.72 7.52
N ARG A 77 8.54 -10.87 6.86
CA ARG A 77 9.82 -11.28 6.25
C ARG A 77 10.35 -10.30 5.20
N LEU A 78 9.47 -9.51 4.55
CA LEU A 78 9.84 -8.53 3.53
C LEU A 78 10.00 -7.10 4.08
N TRP A 79 9.70 -6.86 5.36
CA TRP A 79 9.66 -5.49 5.88
C TRP A 79 11.03 -4.80 5.84
N SER A 80 12.13 -5.50 6.08
CA SER A 80 13.46 -4.89 6.03
C SER A 80 13.81 -4.40 4.63
N ASP A 81 13.51 -5.20 3.61
CA ASP A 81 13.75 -4.86 2.20
C ASP A 81 12.79 -3.76 1.76
N PHE A 82 11.50 -3.90 2.06
CA PHE A 82 10.49 -2.87 1.79
C PHE A 82 10.86 -1.52 2.41
N LEU A 83 11.24 -1.49 3.69
CA LEU A 83 11.61 -0.26 4.37
C LEU A 83 12.91 0.34 3.84
N ALA A 84 13.85 -0.50 3.37
CA ALA A 84 15.04 0.00 2.69
C ALA A 84 14.70 0.83 1.46
N VAL A 85 13.78 0.34 0.65
CA VAL A 85 13.32 1.06 -0.52
C VAL A 85 12.47 2.27 -0.14
N ALA A 86 11.45 2.09 0.71
CA ALA A 86 10.47 3.12 1.05
C ALA A 86 11.10 4.34 1.75
N THR A 87 12.22 4.15 2.46
CA THR A 87 12.93 5.22 3.18
C THR A 87 14.18 5.74 2.45
N SER A 88 14.48 5.23 1.25
CA SER A 88 15.74 5.52 0.53
C SER A 88 15.85 6.94 -0.02
N ARG A 89 14.72 7.59 -0.32
CA ARG A 89 14.66 8.86 -1.06
C ARG A 89 15.29 8.78 -2.45
N ALA A 90 15.27 7.61 -3.06
CA ALA A 90 15.78 7.39 -4.42
C ALA A 90 15.09 8.31 -5.44
N ASP A 91 15.74 8.51 -6.59
CA ASP A 91 15.29 9.42 -7.64
C ASP A 91 13.87 9.13 -8.14
N TRP A 92 13.46 7.86 -8.20
CA TRP A 92 12.09 7.50 -8.59
C TRP A 92 11.04 7.96 -7.55
N GLN A 93 11.43 8.09 -6.27
CA GLN A 93 10.56 8.64 -5.22
C GLN A 93 10.52 10.16 -5.30
N MET A 94 11.68 10.81 -5.30
CA MET A 94 11.78 12.26 -5.14
C MET A 94 11.64 13.04 -6.46
N GLY A 95 12.01 12.40 -7.57
CA GLY A 95 11.95 12.97 -8.91
C GLY A 95 10.53 13.34 -9.32
N ASN A 96 10.40 14.52 -9.93
CA ASN A 96 9.14 15.08 -10.44
C ASN A 96 8.02 15.26 -9.40
N LEU A 97 8.32 15.29 -8.10
CA LEU A 97 7.32 15.59 -7.08
C LEU A 97 6.71 16.99 -7.30
N ARG A 98 5.38 17.04 -7.37
CA ARG A 98 4.62 18.30 -7.48
C ARG A 98 4.89 19.19 -6.28
N ALA A 99 4.71 20.50 -6.47
CA ALA A 99 4.92 21.47 -5.39
C ALA A 99 4.08 21.16 -4.15
N ASP A 100 2.81 20.79 -4.34
CA ASP A 100 1.93 20.40 -3.23
C ASP A 100 2.31 19.03 -2.63
N GLY A 101 2.82 18.10 -3.44
CA GLY A 101 3.40 16.83 -2.96
C GLY A 101 4.61 17.06 -2.04
N ARG A 102 5.55 17.91 -2.46
CA ARG A 102 6.72 18.30 -1.65
C ARG A 102 6.31 18.99 -0.34
N ARG A 103 5.35 19.91 -0.40
CA ARG A 103 4.83 20.60 0.79
C ARG A 103 4.18 19.63 1.77
N LEU A 104 3.34 18.72 1.28
CA LEU A 104 2.67 17.73 2.10
C LEU A 104 3.68 16.75 2.73
N LEU A 105 4.69 16.33 1.96
CA LEU A 105 5.74 15.45 2.45
C LEU A 105 6.55 16.11 3.57
N ALA A 106 6.99 17.36 3.38
CA ALA A 106 7.69 18.12 4.41
C ALA A 106 6.83 18.26 5.68
N LEU A 107 5.52 18.49 5.53
CA LEU A 107 4.59 18.58 6.65
C LEU A 107 4.47 17.26 7.44
N VAL A 108 4.42 16.13 6.73
CA VAL A 108 4.38 14.79 7.34
C VAL A 108 5.70 14.49 8.06
N GLU A 109 6.83 14.88 7.49
CA GLU A 109 8.15 14.71 8.10
C GLU A 109 8.32 15.54 9.37
N GLU A 110 7.89 16.80 9.32
CA GLU A 110 7.96 17.72 10.46
C GLU A 110 7.08 17.22 11.63
N ARG A 111 5.85 16.79 11.33
CA ARG A 111 4.87 16.43 12.36
C ARG A 111 4.90 14.95 12.75
N GLY A 112 5.55 14.11 11.94
CA GLY A 112 5.49 12.65 12.00
C GLY A 112 4.17 12.06 11.51
N GLU A 113 3.05 12.76 11.69
CA GLU A 113 1.70 12.36 11.29
C GLU A 113 0.88 13.59 10.83
N VAL A 114 0.07 13.41 9.79
CA VAL A 114 -0.88 14.41 9.29
C VAL A 114 -2.24 13.75 9.05
N ARG A 115 -3.26 14.27 9.74
CA ARG A 115 -4.68 14.00 9.47
C ARG A 115 -5.19 14.91 8.36
N MET A 116 -5.59 14.33 7.23
CA MET A 116 -5.99 15.09 6.03
C MET A 116 -7.24 15.94 6.24
N ASP A 117 -8.15 15.53 7.13
CA ASP A 117 -9.37 16.27 7.49
C ASP A 117 -9.10 17.51 8.35
N LYS A 118 -7.95 17.56 9.02
CA LYS A 118 -7.55 18.68 9.90
C LYS A 118 -6.65 19.70 9.19
N LEU A 119 -6.29 19.47 7.93
CA LEU A 119 -5.51 20.43 7.16
C LEU A 119 -6.38 21.63 6.78
N HIS A 120 -6.03 22.80 7.32
CA HIS A 120 -6.61 24.09 6.91
C HIS A 120 -6.20 24.41 5.47
N SER A 121 -6.95 23.87 4.52
CA SER A 121 -6.66 23.90 3.09
C SER A 121 -7.95 23.88 2.29
N LYS A 122 -7.89 24.19 0.99
CA LYS A 122 -9.08 24.08 0.14
C LYS A 122 -9.52 22.60 0.07
N PRO A 123 -10.83 22.30 0.10
CA PRO A 123 -11.30 20.92 0.00
C PRO A 123 -10.68 20.19 -1.20
N GLY A 124 -10.03 19.06 -0.92
CA GLY A 124 -9.40 18.23 -1.95
C GLY A 124 -8.03 18.71 -2.46
N GLN A 125 -7.51 19.85 -2.00
CA GLN A 125 -6.21 20.40 -2.44
C GLN A 125 -5.08 19.36 -2.35
N PHE A 126 -4.96 18.69 -1.22
CA PHE A 126 -3.90 17.69 -0.98
C PHE A 126 -4.28 16.27 -1.40
N ARG A 127 -5.46 16.05 -2.00
CA ARG A 127 -5.91 14.69 -2.34
C ARG A 127 -4.98 14.02 -3.34
N ASP A 128 -4.58 14.73 -4.39
CA ASP A 128 -3.71 14.17 -5.41
C ASP A 128 -2.25 14.12 -4.95
N ALA A 129 -1.81 15.09 -4.13
CA ALA A 129 -0.54 15.03 -3.43
C ALA A 129 -0.43 13.77 -2.54
N ALA A 130 -1.47 13.46 -1.75
CA ALA A 130 -1.48 12.25 -0.91
C ALA A 130 -1.36 10.96 -1.74
N LYS A 131 -2.05 10.88 -2.89
CA LYS A 131 -1.92 9.73 -3.81
C LYS A 131 -0.53 9.64 -4.43
N GLU A 132 0.06 10.78 -4.78
CA GLU A 132 1.42 10.86 -5.32
C GLU A 132 2.44 10.33 -4.29
N LEU A 133 2.35 10.77 -3.04
CA LEU A 133 3.23 10.30 -1.96
C LEU A 133 3.05 8.81 -1.66
N GLU A 134 1.80 8.33 -1.67
CA GLU A 134 1.46 6.91 -1.48
C GLU A 134 2.02 6.04 -2.60
N ALA A 135 1.87 6.46 -3.87
CA ALA A 135 2.42 5.76 -5.03
C ALA A 135 3.95 5.74 -5.05
N LYS A 136 4.58 6.77 -4.48
CA LYS A 136 6.04 6.87 -4.33
C LYS A 136 6.59 6.26 -3.04
N LEU A 137 5.72 5.60 -2.25
CA LEU A 137 6.03 4.98 -0.97
C LEU A 137 6.68 5.93 0.05
N LEU A 138 6.46 7.24 -0.10
CA LEU A 138 7.10 8.26 0.75
C LEU A 138 6.42 8.41 2.11
N VAL A 139 5.20 7.90 2.24
CA VAL A 139 4.39 7.94 3.47
C VAL A 139 3.70 6.61 3.69
N TYR A 140 3.53 6.24 4.96
CA TYR A 140 2.53 5.26 5.37
C TYR A 140 1.15 5.94 5.37
N THR A 141 0.12 5.20 4.96
CA THR A 141 -1.26 5.70 4.90
C THR A 141 -2.18 4.79 5.68
N ASP A 142 -3.08 5.38 6.46
CA ASP A 142 -4.13 4.68 7.20
C ASP A 142 -5.47 5.44 7.07
N GLU A 143 -6.57 4.80 7.45
CA GLU A 143 -7.90 5.39 7.48
C GLU A 143 -8.52 5.26 8.87
N ILE A 144 -8.91 6.39 9.46
CA ILE A 144 -9.54 6.44 10.77
C ILE A 144 -10.99 6.90 10.68
N HIS A 145 -11.82 6.42 11.59
CA HIS A 145 -13.13 7.00 11.84
C HIS A 145 -12.96 8.35 12.53
N THR A 146 -13.50 9.40 11.94
CA THR A 146 -13.52 10.72 12.54
C THR A 146 -14.59 10.81 13.64
N GLU A 147 -14.50 11.86 14.44
CA GLU A 147 -15.47 12.17 15.49
C GLU A 147 -16.89 12.40 14.94
N LYS A 148 -17.01 12.66 13.62
CA LYS A 148 -18.27 12.85 12.89
C LYS A 148 -18.77 11.58 12.18
N GLY A 149 -18.10 10.45 12.35
CA GLY A 149 -18.46 9.17 11.73
C GLY A 149 -18.04 9.01 10.26
N SER A 150 -17.42 10.02 9.64
CA SER A 150 -16.80 9.88 8.31
C SER A 150 -15.38 9.34 8.40
N HIS A 151 -14.84 8.76 7.33
CA HIS A 151 -13.44 8.35 7.29
C HIS A 151 -12.51 9.50 6.93
N ALA A 152 -11.37 9.58 7.61
CA ALA A 152 -10.28 10.50 7.29
C ALA A 152 -9.01 9.71 7.01
N LYS A 153 -8.31 10.11 5.95
CA LYS A 153 -6.99 9.59 5.62
C LYS A 153 -5.95 10.20 6.55
N VAL A 154 -5.09 9.36 7.10
CA VAL A 154 -3.93 9.74 7.91
C VAL A 154 -2.67 9.38 7.13
N LEU A 155 -1.72 10.32 7.07
CA LEU A 155 -0.41 10.11 6.49
C LEU A 155 0.64 10.15 7.59
N MET A 156 1.59 9.23 7.58
CA MET A 156 2.66 9.14 8.58
C MET A 156 4.01 8.93 7.91
N VAL A 157 5.08 9.36 8.57
CA VAL A 157 6.41 8.82 8.26
C VAL A 157 6.46 7.34 8.64
N TRP A 158 7.23 6.54 7.90
CA TRP A 158 7.32 5.10 8.15
C TRP A 158 7.75 4.75 9.59
N SER A 159 8.59 5.57 10.22
CA SER A 159 9.01 5.36 11.62
C SER A 159 7.89 5.52 12.65
N ARG A 160 6.76 6.12 12.27
CA ARG A 160 5.55 6.27 13.11
C ARG A 160 4.48 5.23 12.81
N CYS A 161 4.69 4.36 11.81
CA CYS A 161 3.74 3.30 11.48
C CYS A 161 3.54 2.37 12.69
N PRO A 162 2.31 2.19 13.20
CA PRO A 162 2.04 1.36 14.37
C PRO A 162 2.50 -0.09 14.21
N LYS A 163 2.41 -0.62 12.98
CA LYS A 163 2.85 -2.00 12.64
C LYS A 163 4.36 -2.21 12.77
N LEU A 164 5.14 -1.14 12.77
CA LEU A 164 6.60 -1.20 12.81
C LEU A 164 7.16 -0.91 14.20
N ILE A 165 6.31 -0.63 15.19
CA ILE A 165 6.76 -0.42 16.57
C ILE A 165 7.43 -1.70 17.07
N GLY A 166 8.66 -1.57 17.55
CA GLY A 166 9.47 -2.70 18.03
C GLY A 166 10.05 -3.59 16.91
N PHE A 167 9.78 -3.31 15.64
CA PHE A 167 10.43 -4.01 14.54
C PHE A 167 11.88 -3.55 14.39
N ARG A 168 12.81 -4.48 14.59
CA ARG A 168 14.24 -4.22 14.35
C ARG A 168 14.57 -4.53 12.90
N ARG A 169 14.74 -3.47 12.10
CA ARG A 169 15.15 -3.58 10.70
C ARG A 169 16.55 -4.19 10.59
N VAL A 170 16.69 -5.15 9.68
CA VAL A 170 18.00 -5.65 9.24
C VAL A 170 18.55 -4.68 8.19
N SER A 171 19.83 -4.33 8.31
CA SER A 171 20.48 -3.47 7.32
C SER A 171 20.50 -4.15 5.95
N ARG A 172 20.07 -3.42 4.93
CA ARG A 172 19.98 -3.84 3.53
C ARG A 172 20.38 -2.65 2.68
N SER A 173 21.19 -2.88 1.64
CA SER A 173 21.35 -1.89 0.58
C SER A 173 20.01 -1.73 -0.16
N VAL A 174 19.82 -0.57 -0.77
CA VAL A 174 18.58 -0.28 -1.50
C VAL A 174 18.48 -1.18 -2.73
N GLU A 175 19.61 -1.43 -3.39
CA GLU A 175 19.73 -2.25 -4.60
C GLU A 175 19.31 -3.70 -4.32
N THR A 176 19.89 -4.35 -3.30
CA THR A 176 19.54 -5.73 -2.93
C THR A 176 18.10 -5.84 -2.45
N ALA A 177 17.59 -4.81 -1.76
CA ALA A 177 16.21 -4.77 -1.35
C ALA A 177 15.24 -4.68 -2.54
N MET A 178 15.55 -3.85 -3.54
CA MET A 178 14.78 -3.75 -4.78
C MET A 178 14.80 -5.08 -5.54
N GLU A 179 15.97 -5.69 -5.75
CA GLU A 179 16.10 -7.01 -6.40
C GLU A 179 15.29 -8.09 -5.69
N THR A 180 15.28 -8.08 -4.35
CA THR A 180 14.49 -9.03 -3.56
C THR A 180 12.99 -8.84 -3.80
N LEU A 181 12.50 -7.60 -3.79
CA LEU A 181 11.08 -7.30 -4.00
C LEU A 181 10.66 -7.59 -5.45
N GLU A 182 11.52 -7.31 -6.42
CA GLU A 182 11.33 -7.65 -7.83
C GLU A 182 11.15 -9.15 -8.00
N LYS A 183 12.10 -9.94 -7.50
CA LYS A 183 12.03 -11.40 -7.54
C LYS A 183 10.74 -11.94 -6.94
N VAL A 184 10.32 -11.39 -5.78
CA VAL A 184 9.06 -11.81 -5.16
C VAL A 184 7.87 -11.51 -6.06
N VAL A 185 7.81 -10.35 -6.72
CA VAL A 185 6.69 -10.03 -7.62
C VAL A 185 6.71 -10.90 -8.88
N ASP A 186 7.90 -11.14 -9.44
CA ASP A 186 8.08 -11.98 -10.64
C ASP A 186 7.69 -13.44 -10.37
N ASP A 187 8.07 -13.99 -9.21
CA ASP A 187 7.69 -15.35 -8.80
C ASP A 187 6.16 -15.51 -8.65
N LEU A 188 5.43 -14.43 -8.38
CA LEU A 188 3.96 -14.43 -8.27
C LEU A 188 3.23 -14.23 -9.59
N HIS A 189 3.93 -13.76 -10.62
CA HIS A 189 3.40 -13.60 -11.97
C HIS A 189 4.51 -13.84 -13.01
N PRO A 190 4.85 -15.10 -13.28
CA PRO A 190 5.89 -15.43 -14.25
C PRO A 190 5.45 -14.99 -15.66
N GLY A 191 6.01 -13.86 -16.11
CA GLY A 191 5.73 -13.21 -17.39
C GLY A 191 6.54 -11.91 -17.52
N ASP A 192 6.70 -11.39 -18.74
CA ASP A 192 7.55 -10.22 -19.03
C ASP A 192 7.09 -8.91 -18.35
N ASP A 193 5.90 -8.89 -17.76
CA ASP A 193 5.30 -7.72 -17.11
C ASP A 193 5.33 -7.76 -15.57
N GLY A 194 5.80 -8.83 -14.93
CA GLY A 194 5.85 -8.98 -13.46
C GLY A 194 6.55 -7.79 -12.77
N GLY A 195 7.79 -7.51 -13.16
CA GLY A 195 8.58 -6.39 -12.66
C GLY A 195 8.01 -5.01 -13.01
N SER A 196 7.25 -4.89 -14.11
CA SER A 196 6.60 -3.62 -14.52
C SER A 196 5.54 -3.15 -13.53
N ARG A 197 5.18 -3.95 -12.52
CA ARG A 197 4.17 -3.64 -11.51
C ARG A 197 4.73 -2.90 -10.30
N LEU A 198 6.06 -2.79 -10.17
CA LEU A 198 6.71 -2.07 -9.08
C LEU A 198 6.96 -0.60 -9.40
N PRO A 199 6.90 0.32 -8.42
CA PRO A 199 6.85 1.76 -8.69
C PRO A 199 8.11 2.32 -9.35
N TRP A 200 9.27 1.72 -9.09
CA TRP A 200 10.55 2.13 -9.66
C TRP A 200 10.84 1.53 -11.05
N ARG A 201 10.08 0.50 -11.45
CA ARG A 201 10.09 -0.02 -12.83
C ARG A 201 9.02 0.67 -13.69
N GLN A 202 8.04 1.30 -13.05
CA GLN A 202 7.05 2.14 -13.70
C GLN A 202 7.61 3.55 -13.93
N ASN A 203 7.61 4.00 -15.17
CA ASN A 203 7.56 5.45 -15.42
C ASN A 203 6.21 5.93 -14.89
N TYR A 204 6.13 6.35 -13.63
CA TYR A 204 4.86 6.80 -13.03
C TYR A 204 4.23 7.86 -13.94
N GLN A 205 3.18 7.47 -14.66
CA GLN A 205 2.31 8.37 -15.41
C GLN A 205 1.07 8.59 -14.54
N GLU A 206 0.70 9.86 -14.38
CA GLU A 206 -0.45 10.30 -13.59
C GLU A 206 -1.70 9.47 -13.96
N PRO A 207 -2.46 8.93 -12.98
CA PRO A 207 -3.65 8.15 -13.30
C PRO A 207 -4.63 9.02 -14.11
N PRO A 208 -5.24 8.49 -15.19
CA PRO A 208 -6.13 9.26 -16.04
C PRO A 208 -7.24 9.88 -15.18
N LYS A 209 -7.44 11.19 -15.31
CA LYS A 209 -8.53 11.91 -14.64
C LYS A 209 -9.84 11.17 -14.95
N ARG A 210 -10.54 10.70 -13.91
CA ARG A 210 -11.90 10.15 -14.07
C ARG A 210 -12.73 11.19 -14.81
N ARG A 211 -13.13 10.89 -16.06
CA ARG A 211 -14.12 11.69 -16.78
C ARG A 211 -15.35 11.77 -15.90
N LYS A 212 -15.75 12.99 -15.51
CA LYS A 212 -17.08 13.21 -14.93
C LYS A 212 -18.07 12.69 -15.96
N LYS A 213 -18.90 11.72 -15.57
CA LYS A 213 -20.10 11.41 -16.36
C LYS A 213 -20.93 12.69 -16.38
N SER A 214 -21.08 13.25 -17.57
CA SER A 214 -22.03 14.32 -17.83
C SER A 214 -23.46 13.78 -17.77
#